data_AF-A0A7S3D3T0-F1
#
_entry.id   AF-A0A7S3D3T0-F1
#
_cell.length_a   1.000
_cell.length_b   1.000
_cell.length_c   1.000
_cell.angle_alpha   90.00
_cell.angle_beta   90.00
_cell.angle_gamma   90.00
#
_symmetry.space_group_name_H-M   'P 1'
#
loop_
_entity.id
_entity.type
_entity.pdbx_description
1 polymer ?
#
loop_
_entity_poly.entity_id
_entity_poly.type
_entity_poly.pdbx_seq_one_letter_code
_entity_poly.pdbx_strand_id
1 'polypeptide(L)'
;GLFRFRPSLPSSFFAAFRLSHSLSLPRLFLSPTYPSVLSTHISGVTSLLTPARHHTKVPPLLTPFRTRSRSSSVGDAQKERFRQRHRDRQLKKMAAQEKAKEMENTYIIPLGEGLPYPPTGETGEERKTREASLHCPNVQLEPASDKARQALQFEVHATWGRARASTLVLPHDQVKTPIFMPVGTQGTVKGLTPKMMEDLDCHIILGNTYHLALRPGGDELEEFGGLHKFMNWKRNILTDSGGFQMVSLSELCTISEEGVVFKNHIDESPITLTPERSIQIQNQIGADIIMALDDVVTALSDDRDRIQQAMERTIRWIDRCFSAHSRPHEQNLFPIVQGGLFPDLREICINELVKRDAPGYAIGGLSGGESKHLFWQIVKYSAERLPSNKPRYCMGVGFPVDLVVCTALGVDMYDCVYPTRTARFGTALVESGFLKLKSAEFESDYRPIEEGCDCPACKHYTRAYIHELIGKEASASILVTQHNIAYQLRLMRNMRNAIIDGTFPDFVRTFMLNQYPNKDYPKWVVDALREAYISLD
;
A
#
# COMPACT_ATOMS: atom_id res chain seq x y z
N GLY A 1 -49.60 -19.22 25.98
CA GLY A 1 -49.15 -20.20 26.98
C GLY A 1 -47.79 -19.78 27.49
N LEU A 2 -47.42 -19.94 28.77
CA LEU A 2 -47.34 -21.21 29.52
C LEU A 2 -46.37 -22.17 28.80
N PHE A 3 -45.26 -22.61 29.41
CA PHE A 3 -45.07 -22.95 30.83
C PHE A 3 -43.80 -22.37 31.50
N ARG A 4 -43.90 -22.14 32.83
CA ARG A 4 -42.78 -22.13 33.78
C ARG A 4 -42.48 -23.58 34.21
N PHE A 5 -41.26 -23.89 34.64
CA PHE A 5 -41.01 -24.41 36.01
C PHE A 5 -39.51 -24.37 36.37
N ARG A 6 -39.24 -23.89 37.60
CA ARG A 6 -38.03 -24.08 38.44
C ARG A 6 -38.56 -24.69 39.74
N PRO A 7 -37.82 -25.55 40.47
CA PRO A 7 -36.76 -25.07 41.39
C PRO A 7 -35.56 -26.08 41.41
N SER A 8 -34.59 -26.12 42.33
CA SER A 8 -34.34 -25.47 43.63
C SER A 8 -32.83 -25.43 43.94
N LEU A 9 -32.37 -24.44 44.72
CA LEU A 9 -31.10 -24.50 45.48
C LEU A 9 -31.31 -25.34 46.78
N PRO A 10 -30.22 -25.67 47.50
CA PRO A 10 -30.00 -24.90 48.73
C PRO A 10 -28.55 -24.44 48.96
N SER A 11 -28.46 -23.39 49.76
CA SER A 11 -27.28 -22.67 50.21
C SER A 11 -26.61 -23.28 51.44
N SER A 12 -25.31 -23.02 51.66
CA SER A 12 -24.83 -22.10 52.72
C SER A 12 -23.36 -22.32 53.09
N PHE A 13 -22.60 -21.24 53.30
CA PHE A 13 -21.88 -20.95 54.55
C PHE A 13 -21.34 -19.50 54.56
N PHE A 14 -21.60 -18.78 55.66
CA PHE A 14 -20.94 -17.52 56.06
C PHE A 14 -19.54 -17.85 56.67
N ALA A 15 -18.63 -16.94 57.02
CA ALA A 15 -18.72 -15.52 57.38
C ALA A 15 -17.39 -14.76 57.10
N ALA A 16 -17.39 -13.44 57.31
CA ALA A 16 -16.20 -12.60 57.28
C ALA A 16 -15.55 -12.43 58.66
N PHE A 17 -14.26 -12.11 58.70
CA PHE A 17 -13.64 -11.40 59.84
C PHE A 17 -12.59 -10.40 59.34
N ARG A 18 -12.70 -9.14 59.78
CA ARG A 18 -11.61 -8.16 59.75
C ARG A 18 -10.86 -8.25 61.07
N LEU A 19 -9.54 -8.08 61.06
CA LEU A 19 -8.84 -7.28 62.06
C LEU A 19 -7.48 -6.81 61.57
N SER A 20 -7.13 -5.60 61.97
CA SER A 20 -5.89 -4.87 61.68
C SER A 20 -4.72 -5.32 62.54
N HIS A 21 -3.48 -5.08 62.08
CA HIS A 21 -2.49 -4.34 62.87
C HIS A 21 -1.45 -3.63 61.98
N SER A 22 -0.93 -2.52 62.49
CA SER A 22 0.07 -1.64 61.88
C SER A 22 1.40 -1.72 62.65
N LEU A 23 2.37 -0.84 62.30
CA LEU A 23 3.71 -0.60 62.89
C LEU A 23 4.87 -1.35 62.19
N SER A 24 6.07 -0.78 62.01
CA SER A 24 6.52 0.63 61.99
C SER A 24 7.97 0.72 61.47
N LEU A 25 8.35 1.83 60.83
CA LEU A 25 9.75 2.17 60.44
C LEU A 25 10.64 2.45 61.68
N PRO A 26 11.97 2.48 61.50
CA PRO A 26 12.67 3.77 61.52
C PRO A 26 13.74 3.98 60.41
N ARG A 27 14.27 5.20 60.32
CA ARG A 27 15.26 5.72 59.32
C ARG A 27 16.63 6.03 59.96
N LEU A 28 17.59 6.42 59.10
CA LEU A 28 18.86 7.14 59.35
C LEU A 28 20.07 6.22 59.66
N PHE A 29 21.34 6.55 59.33
CA PHE A 29 22.00 7.86 59.19
C PHE A 29 23.12 7.94 58.10
N LEU A 30 23.32 9.17 57.59
CA LEU A 30 24.51 9.88 57.02
C LEU A 30 25.76 9.21 56.38
N SER A 31 26.34 9.98 55.43
CA SER A 31 27.68 9.87 54.81
C SER A 31 28.79 10.45 55.74
N PRO A 32 30.13 10.45 55.41
CA PRO A 32 30.70 11.27 54.30
C PRO A 32 32.03 10.80 53.62
N THR A 33 32.38 11.50 52.53
CA THR A 33 33.72 12.05 52.12
C THR A 33 34.15 11.81 50.65
N TYR A 34 34.66 12.90 50.06
CA TYR A 34 35.39 13.02 48.79
C TYR A 34 36.92 13.00 49.09
N PRO A 35 37.80 12.85 48.08
CA PRO A 35 38.42 14.05 47.50
C PRO A 35 38.57 14.04 45.97
N SER A 36 38.65 15.25 45.42
CA SER A 36 38.97 15.57 44.01
C SER A 36 40.44 15.93 43.83
N VAL A 37 40.94 15.88 42.58
CA VAL A 37 42.23 16.50 42.17
C VAL A 37 42.04 17.28 40.86
N LEU A 38 42.71 18.45 40.77
CA LEU A 38 42.64 19.44 39.68
C LEU A 38 43.70 19.24 38.58
N SER A 39 43.44 19.81 37.39
CA SER A 39 44.33 20.76 36.68
C SER A 39 43.64 21.23 35.38
N THR A 40 43.20 22.48 35.14
CA THR A 40 43.83 23.83 34.96
C THR A 40 44.57 24.10 33.64
N HIS A 41 43.99 24.99 32.79
CA HIS A 41 44.58 26.20 32.18
C HIS A 41 43.44 27.04 31.51
N ILE A 42 43.17 28.32 31.86
CA ILE A 42 43.73 29.61 31.33
C ILE A 42 43.46 29.78 29.80
N SER A 43 42.89 30.85 29.20
CA SER A 43 42.35 32.20 29.57
C SER A 43 41.39 32.69 28.45
N GLY A 44 40.63 33.80 28.47
CA GLY A 44 40.40 34.89 29.44
C GLY A 44 40.62 36.32 28.84
N VAL A 45 39.54 37.07 28.49
CA VAL A 45 39.58 38.47 27.98
C VAL A 45 38.42 39.33 28.55
N THR A 46 38.68 40.63 28.75
CA THR A 46 37.94 41.67 29.49
C THR A 46 36.91 42.48 28.65
N SER A 47 35.69 42.72 29.17
CA SER A 47 35.11 43.99 29.70
C SER A 47 34.70 45.14 28.75
N LEU A 48 33.51 45.75 29.00
CA LEU A 48 33.13 47.19 28.87
C LEU A 48 31.67 47.39 29.39
N LEU A 49 31.43 47.96 30.59
CA LEU A 49 30.92 49.33 30.87
C LEU A 49 29.51 49.69 30.31
N THR A 50 28.40 49.53 31.07
CA THR A 50 27.70 50.48 32.01
C THR A 50 26.61 51.42 31.37
N PRO A 51 25.75 52.16 32.11
CA PRO A 51 24.63 51.66 32.95
C PRO A 51 23.29 52.48 32.87
N ALA A 52 22.21 52.04 33.52
CA ALA A 52 21.11 52.91 33.95
C ALA A 52 20.42 52.42 35.25
N ARG A 53 20.04 53.33 36.15
CA ARG A 53 19.43 53.06 37.48
C ARG A 53 18.07 53.77 37.61
N HIS A 54 17.18 53.25 38.47
CA HIS A 54 16.56 53.94 39.64
C HIS A 54 15.40 53.09 40.26
N HIS A 55 15.48 52.72 41.55
CA HIS A 55 14.68 53.23 42.71
C HIS A 55 13.21 52.76 42.80
N THR A 56 12.61 52.36 43.96
CA THR A 56 13.07 51.80 45.26
C THR A 56 11.86 51.33 46.12
N LYS A 57 12.09 50.41 47.10
CA LYS A 57 11.34 50.18 48.36
C LYS A 57 9.97 49.43 48.35
N VAL A 58 9.62 48.91 49.55
CA VAL A 58 8.70 47.80 49.95
C VAL A 58 8.34 48.03 51.46
N PRO A 59 7.29 47.46 52.14
CA PRO A 59 5.87 47.12 51.85
C PRO A 59 4.91 47.98 52.77
N PRO A 60 3.68 47.61 53.27
CA PRO A 60 3.25 46.37 53.99
C PRO A 60 1.83 45.80 53.64
N LEU A 61 1.33 44.82 54.42
CA LEU A 61 0.11 44.00 54.25
C LEU A 61 -1.18 44.57 54.91
N LEU A 62 -2.37 44.25 54.35
CA LEU A 62 -3.56 43.62 54.99
C LEU A 62 -4.96 44.06 54.44
N THR A 63 -5.57 43.20 53.60
CA THR A 63 -7.04 42.86 53.57
C THR A 63 -8.11 43.95 53.26
N PRO A 64 -9.39 43.59 53.00
CA PRO A 64 -9.86 42.71 51.91
C PRO A 64 -11.11 43.27 51.16
N PHE A 65 -11.36 42.99 49.87
CA PHE A 65 -12.74 43.04 49.36
C PHE A 65 -13.05 42.30 48.04
N ARG A 66 -14.21 41.63 48.06
CA ARG A 66 -15.15 41.28 46.97
C ARG A 66 -14.74 40.28 45.87
N THR A 67 -15.40 39.13 45.96
CA THR A 67 -15.64 38.16 44.89
C THR A 67 -16.40 38.77 43.70
N ARG A 68 -16.06 38.31 42.48
CA ARG A 68 -16.92 38.43 41.30
C ARG A 68 -16.90 37.11 40.53
N SER A 69 -18.01 36.39 40.56
CA SER A 69 -18.18 35.14 39.82
C SER A 69 -18.20 35.41 38.31
N ARG A 70 -17.43 34.62 37.55
CA ARG A 70 -17.61 34.48 36.09
C ARG A 70 -18.09 33.07 35.77
N SER A 71 -19.02 32.99 34.84
CA SER A 71 -19.85 31.83 34.53
C SER A 71 -19.08 30.64 33.93
N SER A 72 -19.44 29.44 34.35
CA SER A 72 -18.87 28.16 33.89
C SER A 72 -19.47 27.63 32.57
N SER A 73 -20.25 28.43 31.83
CA SER A 73 -21.11 27.93 30.74
C SER A 73 -20.41 27.59 29.42
N VAL A 74 -19.17 28.02 29.20
CA VAL A 74 -18.47 27.80 27.91
C VAL A 74 -17.72 26.45 27.88
N GLY A 75 -17.12 26.04 29.00
CA GLY A 75 -16.33 24.80 29.09
C GLY A 75 -17.19 23.53 29.00
N ASP A 76 -18.38 23.55 29.58
CA ASP A 76 -19.27 22.38 29.59
C ASP A 76 -19.93 22.14 28.22
N ALA A 77 -20.25 23.21 27.48
CA ALA A 77 -20.74 23.11 26.10
C ALA A 77 -19.71 22.47 25.14
N GLN A 78 -18.41 22.75 25.33
CA GLN A 78 -17.34 22.09 24.56
C GLN A 78 -17.17 20.62 24.95
N LYS A 79 -17.22 20.29 26.25
CA LYS A 79 -17.16 18.89 26.73
C LYS A 79 -18.33 18.05 26.21
N GLU A 80 -19.54 18.59 26.20
CA GLU A 80 -20.70 17.84 25.72
C GLU A 80 -20.69 17.68 24.18
N ARG A 81 -20.22 18.68 23.42
CA ARG A 81 -19.96 18.52 21.96
C ARG A 81 -18.87 17.49 21.64
N PHE A 82 -17.91 17.25 22.54
CA PHE A 82 -16.92 16.19 22.41
C PHE A 82 -17.51 14.80 22.70
N ARG A 83 -18.29 14.68 23.79
CA ARG A 83 -19.03 13.46 24.14
C ARG A 83 -20.02 13.04 23.08
N GLN A 84 -20.76 13.99 22.50
CA GLN A 84 -21.68 13.75 21.39
C GLN A 84 -20.95 13.15 20.19
N ARG A 85 -19.88 13.80 19.70
CA ARG A 85 -19.07 13.29 18.58
C ARG A 85 -18.43 11.93 18.86
N HIS A 86 -18.12 11.61 20.12
CA HIS A 86 -17.66 10.28 20.49
C HIS A 86 -18.78 9.23 20.43
N ARG A 87 -19.99 9.54 20.93
CA ARG A 87 -21.18 8.67 20.80
C ARG A 87 -21.53 8.42 19.33
N ASP A 88 -21.54 9.46 18.50
CA ASP A 88 -21.86 9.35 17.06
C ASP A 88 -20.85 8.47 16.31
N ARG A 89 -19.56 8.56 16.66
CA ARG A 89 -18.50 7.69 16.10
C ARG A 89 -18.64 6.23 16.52
N GLN A 90 -19.11 5.95 17.74
CA GLN A 90 -19.37 4.59 18.21
C GLN A 90 -20.60 4.00 17.51
N LEU A 91 -21.69 4.77 17.39
CA LEU A 91 -22.89 4.37 16.65
C LEU A 91 -22.58 4.05 15.17
N LYS A 92 -21.81 4.90 14.48
CA LYS A 92 -21.37 4.63 13.10
C LYS A 92 -20.50 3.38 12.98
N LYS A 93 -19.66 3.06 13.98
CA LYS A 93 -18.89 1.81 14.02
C LYS A 93 -19.77 0.58 14.21
N MET A 94 -20.74 0.64 15.13
CA MET A 94 -21.67 -0.46 15.36
C MET A 94 -22.51 -0.74 14.11
N ALA A 95 -23.10 0.28 13.49
CA ALA A 95 -23.87 0.13 12.26
C ALA A 95 -23.04 -0.44 11.08
N ALA A 96 -21.75 -0.10 10.99
CA ALA A 96 -20.84 -0.68 10.01
C ALA A 96 -20.52 -2.16 10.28
N GLN A 97 -20.40 -2.57 11.55
CA GLN A 97 -20.22 -3.97 11.94
C GLN A 97 -21.51 -4.79 11.76
N GLU A 98 -22.67 -4.17 11.92
CA GLU A 98 -23.98 -4.80 11.70
C GLU A 98 -24.22 -5.07 10.21
N LYS A 99 -23.97 -4.07 9.35
CA LYS A 99 -23.96 -4.27 7.88
C LYS A 99 -22.96 -5.32 7.41
N ALA A 100 -21.78 -5.38 8.02
CA ALA A 100 -20.79 -6.41 7.70
C ALA A 100 -21.31 -7.83 8.00
N LYS A 101 -22.11 -8.01 9.07
CA LYS A 101 -22.77 -9.29 9.40
C LYS A 101 -23.96 -9.61 8.50
N GLU A 102 -24.72 -8.62 8.04
CA GLU A 102 -25.80 -8.84 7.06
C GLU A 102 -25.25 -9.32 5.70
N MET A 103 -24.11 -8.77 5.27
CA MET A 103 -23.42 -9.23 4.05
C MET A 103 -22.87 -10.66 4.15
N GLU A 104 -22.59 -11.14 5.38
CA GLU A 104 -22.04 -12.49 5.62
C GLU A 104 -23.10 -13.60 5.52
N ASN A 105 -24.40 -13.27 5.58
CA ASN A 105 -25.51 -14.23 5.72
C ASN A 105 -26.41 -14.38 4.48
N THR A 106 -26.12 -13.74 3.35
CA THR A 106 -27.07 -13.63 2.21
C THR A 106 -26.56 -14.25 0.90
N TYR A 107 -26.17 -15.53 0.91
CA TYR A 107 -25.90 -16.32 -0.31
C TYR A 107 -26.32 -17.80 -0.18
N ILE A 108 -27.63 -18.08 -0.09
CA ILE A 108 -28.20 -19.44 -0.32
C ILE A 108 -29.55 -19.35 -1.06
N ILE A 109 -29.53 -19.43 -2.40
CA ILE A 109 -30.68 -19.84 -3.24
C ILE A 109 -30.15 -20.47 -4.55
N PRO A 110 -30.94 -21.26 -5.31
CA PRO A 110 -30.47 -22.58 -5.76
C PRO A 110 -30.10 -22.65 -7.25
N LEU A 111 -29.42 -23.75 -7.61
CA LEU A 111 -29.09 -24.10 -9.00
C LEU A 111 -30.35 -24.40 -9.82
N GLY A 112 -30.44 -23.79 -11.00
CA GLY A 112 -31.40 -24.11 -12.07
C GLY A 112 -30.68 -24.69 -13.30
N GLU A 113 -31.39 -25.46 -14.11
CA GLU A 113 -30.80 -26.44 -15.03
C GLU A 113 -30.21 -25.85 -16.33
N GLY A 114 -29.36 -26.63 -17.00
CA GLY A 114 -28.52 -26.18 -18.10
C GLY A 114 -29.15 -26.25 -19.50
N LEU A 115 -28.45 -25.64 -20.46
CA LEU A 115 -28.66 -25.81 -21.90
C LEU A 115 -27.31 -26.08 -22.60
N PRO A 116 -27.29 -26.82 -23.73
CA PRO A 116 -26.06 -27.42 -24.26
C PRO A 116 -25.25 -26.51 -25.18
N TYR A 117 -23.93 -26.73 -25.21
CA TYR A 117 -23.02 -26.19 -26.22
C TYR A 117 -22.93 -27.11 -27.47
N PRO A 118 -22.70 -26.55 -28.68
CA PRO A 118 -22.48 -27.34 -29.90
C PRO A 118 -21.09 -28.01 -29.92
N PRO A 119 -20.89 -29.07 -30.73
CA PRO A 119 -19.69 -29.91 -30.68
C PRO A 119 -18.48 -29.26 -31.36
N THR A 120 -17.31 -29.49 -30.77
CA THR A 120 -16.01 -29.26 -31.42
C THR A 120 -15.71 -30.40 -32.40
N GLY A 121 -15.19 -30.06 -33.59
CA GLY A 121 -14.77 -31.03 -34.58
C GLY A 121 -13.56 -30.54 -35.34
N GLU A 122 -12.38 -31.04 -34.98
CA GLU A 122 -11.22 -31.12 -35.86
C GLU A 122 -10.33 -32.27 -35.40
N THR A 123 -10.01 -33.18 -36.32
CA THR A 123 -9.41 -34.49 -36.04
C THR A 123 -7.89 -34.45 -36.11
N GLY A 124 -7.23 -35.15 -35.18
CA GLY A 124 -5.77 -35.18 -35.12
C GLY A 124 -5.13 -36.02 -36.21
N GLU A 125 -4.69 -35.39 -37.31
CA GLU A 125 -3.75 -36.02 -38.25
C GLU A 125 -2.64 -35.09 -38.80
N GLU A 126 -2.69 -33.78 -38.57
CA GLU A 126 -1.66 -32.81 -39.03
C GLU A 126 -0.48 -32.59 -38.05
N ARG A 127 -0.35 -33.40 -36.99
CA ARG A 127 0.60 -33.14 -35.88
C ARG A 127 1.95 -33.86 -35.99
N LYS A 128 2.37 -34.35 -37.17
CA LYS A 128 3.54 -35.23 -37.34
C LYS A 128 4.62 -34.84 -38.36
N THR A 129 4.56 -33.65 -38.96
CA THR A 129 5.54 -33.21 -39.98
C THR A 129 6.03 -31.77 -39.78
N ARG A 130 6.60 -31.45 -38.60
CA ARG A 130 7.31 -30.18 -38.37
C ARG A 130 8.46 -30.19 -37.34
N GLU A 131 8.99 -31.38 -37.01
CA GLU A 131 10.20 -31.52 -36.20
C GLU A 131 11.36 -32.06 -37.04
N ALA A 132 11.96 -31.19 -37.86
CA ALA A 132 13.29 -31.39 -38.44
C ALA A 132 13.91 -30.05 -38.86
N SER A 133 15.17 -29.85 -38.46
CA SER A 133 16.10 -28.81 -38.92
C SER A 133 15.63 -27.34 -38.88
N LEU A 134 16.25 -26.54 -38.01
CA LEU A 134 16.69 -25.18 -38.34
C LEU A 134 17.90 -24.81 -37.45
N HIS A 135 19.01 -24.48 -38.10
CA HIS A 135 20.30 -24.16 -37.49
C HIS A 135 20.36 -22.62 -37.33
N CYS A 136 20.61 -22.09 -36.13
CA CYS A 136 20.65 -20.64 -35.92
C CYS A 136 21.88 -20.01 -36.59
N PRO A 137 21.73 -19.05 -37.52
CA PRO A 137 22.85 -18.25 -38.00
C PRO A 137 23.24 -17.19 -36.97
N ASN A 138 24.54 -17.03 -36.71
CA ASN A 138 25.06 -15.90 -35.94
C ASN A 138 24.85 -14.60 -36.74
N VAL A 139 23.89 -13.78 -36.31
CA VAL A 139 23.74 -12.40 -36.80
C VAL A 139 24.55 -11.49 -35.89
N GLN A 140 25.62 -10.89 -36.42
CA GLN A 140 26.27 -9.76 -35.77
C GLN A 140 25.33 -8.56 -35.85
N LEU A 141 24.93 -8.03 -34.68
CA LEU A 141 24.11 -6.84 -34.58
C LEU A 141 24.98 -5.60 -34.77
N GLU A 142 24.78 -4.90 -35.89
CA GLU A 142 25.28 -3.53 -36.09
C GLU A 142 24.76 -2.61 -34.96
N PRO A 143 25.57 -1.67 -34.44
CA PRO A 143 25.15 -0.79 -33.37
C PRO A 143 24.01 0.14 -33.83
N ALA A 144 22.90 0.14 -33.09
CA ALA A 144 21.78 1.01 -33.37
C ALA A 144 22.17 2.50 -33.23
N SER A 145 21.67 3.34 -34.13
CA SER A 145 21.95 4.78 -34.17
C SER A 145 21.43 5.52 -32.93
N ASP A 146 22.06 6.67 -32.62
CA ASP A 146 21.77 7.58 -31.50
C ASP A 146 20.36 8.21 -31.55
N LYS A 147 19.31 7.40 -31.44
CA LYS A 147 18.06 7.85 -30.83
C LYS A 147 18.34 8.05 -29.34
N ALA A 148 18.08 9.25 -28.83
CA ALA A 148 18.27 9.59 -27.43
C ALA A 148 17.64 8.51 -26.53
N ARG A 149 18.48 7.81 -25.76
CA ARG A 149 18.12 6.61 -25.01
C ARG A 149 17.00 6.94 -24.02
N GLN A 150 15.92 6.15 -24.02
CA GLN A 150 14.85 6.28 -23.03
C GLN A 150 15.44 6.09 -21.62
N ALA A 151 14.94 6.86 -20.65
CA ALA A 151 15.46 6.84 -19.27
C ALA A 151 15.30 5.45 -18.61
N LEU A 152 14.21 4.75 -18.92
CA LEU A 152 14.00 3.35 -18.64
C LEU A 152 14.51 2.46 -19.78
N GLN A 153 15.20 1.37 -19.41
CA GLN A 153 15.39 0.20 -20.27
C GLN A 153 14.75 -1.02 -19.63
N PHE A 154 14.18 -1.91 -20.45
CA PHE A 154 13.49 -3.11 -19.99
C PHE A 154 14.09 -4.36 -20.64
N GLU A 155 14.71 -5.21 -19.82
CA GLU A 155 15.41 -6.43 -20.24
C GLU A 155 14.65 -7.66 -19.71
N VAL A 156 14.10 -8.49 -20.59
CA VAL A 156 13.46 -9.76 -20.22
C VAL A 156 14.53 -10.85 -20.22
N HIS A 157 14.78 -11.48 -19.06
CA HIS A 157 15.81 -12.52 -18.91
C HIS A 157 15.27 -13.93 -19.13
N ALA A 158 14.06 -14.18 -18.65
CA ALA A 158 13.40 -15.48 -18.77
C ALA A 158 11.87 -15.30 -18.78
N THR A 159 11.18 -16.26 -19.39
CA THR A 159 9.72 -16.35 -19.36
C THR A 159 9.28 -17.77 -19.03
N TRP A 160 8.14 -17.88 -18.35
CA TRP A 160 7.41 -19.13 -18.24
C TRP A 160 5.95 -18.86 -18.61
N GLY A 161 5.50 -19.42 -19.74
CA GLY A 161 4.21 -19.06 -20.33
C GLY A 161 4.14 -17.55 -20.60
N ARG A 162 3.38 -16.83 -19.76
CA ARG A 162 3.23 -15.36 -19.81
C ARG A 162 4.00 -14.64 -18.71
N ALA A 163 4.39 -15.35 -17.65
CA ALA A 163 5.18 -14.80 -16.55
C ALA A 163 6.57 -14.41 -17.05
N ARG A 164 7.10 -13.28 -16.59
CA ARG A 164 8.38 -12.72 -17.03
C ARG A 164 9.26 -12.39 -15.83
N ALA A 165 10.53 -12.78 -15.91
CA ALA A 165 11.58 -12.30 -15.03
C ALA A 165 12.42 -11.28 -15.78
N SER A 166 12.31 -10.01 -15.41
CA SER A 166 12.94 -8.91 -16.14
C SER A 166 13.78 -8.01 -15.21
N THR A 167 14.50 -7.05 -15.81
CA THR A 167 15.10 -5.90 -15.11
C THR A 167 14.59 -4.62 -15.76
N LEU A 168 14.14 -3.68 -14.93
CA LEU A 168 13.98 -2.27 -15.25
C LEU A 168 15.30 -1.58 -14.88
N VAL A 169 16.01 -1.00 -15.84
CA VAL A 169 17.14 -0.10 -15.55
C VAL A 169 16.60 1.32 -15.54
N LEU A 170 16.52 1.91 -14.34
CA LEU A 170 16.03 3.26 -14.09
C LEU A 170 17.20 4.17 -13.63
N PRO A 171 17.02 5.51 -13.61
CA PRO A 171 18.09 6.45 -13.25
C PRO A 171 18.72 6.26 -11.87
N HIS A 172 17.95 5.90 -10.84
CA HIS A 172 18.48 5.77 -9.47
C HIS A 172 18.94 4.35 -9.10
N ASP A 173 18.31 3.28 -9.59
CA ASP A 173 18.69 1.89 -9.31
C ASP A 173 18.10 0.90 -10.33
N GLN A 174 18.56 -0.34 -10.35
CA GLN A 174 17.92 -1.42 -11.11
C GLN A 174 16.78 -2.06 -10.30
N VAL A 175 15.65 -2.35 -10.96
CA VAL A 175 14.51 -3.06 -10.34
C VAL A 175 14.28 -4.39 -11.05
N LYS A 176 14.44 -5.48 -10.30
CA LYS A 176 14.14 -6.85 -10.75
C LYS A 176 12.64 -7.10 -10.69
N THR A 177 12.04 -7.62 -11.76
CA THR A 177 10.60 -7.96 -11.81
C THR A 177 10.36 -9.49 -11.80
N PRO A 178 9.18 -9.99 -11.37
CA PRO A 178 8.04 -9.25 -10.81
C PRO A 178 8.40 -8.45 -9.55
N ILE A 179 7.76 -7.30 -9.32
CA ILE A 179 8.06 -6.39 -8.19
C ILE A 179 6.80 -5.85 -7.53
N PHE A 180 6.83 -5.75 -6.20
CA PHE A 180 5.83 -5.10 -5.37
C PHE A 180 6.41 -3.80 -4.80
N MET A 181 5.70 -2.69 -4.99
CA MET A 181 6.09 -1.34 -4.60
C MET A 181 5.35 -0.93 -3.31
N PRO A 182 6.05 -0.79 -2.17
CA PRO A 182 5.44 -0.29 -0.94
C PRO A 182 5.06 1.19 -1.06
N VAL A 183 3.85 1.52 -0.59
CA VAL A 183 3.28 2.88 -0.74
C VAL A 183 3.78 3.85 0.34
N GLY A 184 4.53 4.85 -0.09
CA GLY A 184 5.00 6.00 0.67
C GLY A 184 4.06 7.22 0.56
N THR A 185 3.02 7.25 1.38
CA THR A 185 1.91 8.22 1.25
C THR A 185 2.33 9.69 1.36
N GLN A 186 3.33 10.03 2.18
CA GLN A 186 3.80 11.41 2.41
C GLN A 186 5.33 11.44 2.48
N GLY A 187 6.00 10.89 1.46
CA GLY A 187 7.47 10.72 1.48
C GLY A 187 7.97 9.73 2.53
N THR A 188 7.09 8.87 3.06
CA THR A 188 7.45 7.80 3.99
C THR A 188 6.48 6.63 3.85
N VAL A 189 7.03 5.41 3.79
CA VAL A 189 6.27 4.16 3.94
C VAL A 189 5.88 4.05 5.41
N LYS A 190 4.57 4.08 5.72
CA LYS A 190 4.07 4.34 7.08
C LYS A 190 4.68 3.41 8.13
N GLY A 191 5.56 3.97 8.97
CA GLY A 191 6.24 3.29 10.07
C GLY A 191 7.70 2.92 9.79
N LEU A 192 8.20 3.06 8.56
CA LEU A 192 9.55 2.69 8.17
C LEU A 192 10.33 3.90 7.63
N THR A 193 11.60 3.98 8.02
CA THR A 193 12.56 4.95 7.45
C THR A 193 13.11 4.44 6.12
N PRO A 194 13.68 5.30 5.26
CA PRO A 194 14.37 4.89 4.04
C PRO A 194 15.41 3.79 4.31
N LYS A 195 16.21 3.93 5.38
CA LYS A 195 17.21 2.94 5.76
C LYS A 195 16.59 1.57 6.11
N MET A 196 15.44 1.55 6.79
CA MET A 196 14.71 0.30 7.04
C MET A 196 14.16 -0.32 5.75
N MET A 197 13.86 0.48 4.72
CA MET A 197 13.45 -0.01 3.39
C MET A 197 14.65 -0.52 2.57
N GLU A 198 15.81 0.12 2.67
CA GLU A 198 17.09 -0.36 2.12
C GLU A 198 17.48 -1.71 2.74
N ASP A 199 17.32 -1.88 4.07
CA ASP A 199 17.60 -3.12 4.80
C ASP A 199 16.65 -4.28 4.45
N LEU A 200 15.49 -3.99 3.84
CA LEU A 200 14.58 -4.99 3.28
C LEU A 200 14.89 -5.30 1.81
N ASP A 201 15.89 -4.65 1.23
CA ASP A 201 16.27 -4.70 -0.19
C ASP A 201 15.13 -4.28 -1.14
N CYS A 202 14.39 -3.24 -0.76
CA CYS A 202 13.36 -2.64 -1.60
C CYS A 202 14.03 -1.74 -2.66
N HIS A 203 13.79 -1.94 -3.96
CA HIS A 203 14.43 -1.16 -5.04
C HIS A 203 13.57 -0.03 -5.62
N ILE A 204 12.29 0.00 -5.28
CA ILE A 204 11.35 1.01 -5.75
C ILE A 204 10.17 1.14 -4.77
N ILE A 205 9.69 2.36 -4.55
CA ILE A 205 8.51 2.67 -3.73
C ILE A 205 7.52 3.52 -4.53
N LEU A 206 6.24 3.53 -4.13
CA LEU A 206 5.25 4.43 -4.70
C LEU A 206 5.11 5.69 -3.85
N GLY A 207 5.43 6.86 -4.39
CA GLY A 207 5.09 8.17 -3.84
C GLY A 207 3.67 8.58 -4.25
N ASN A 208 2.85 9.06 -3.32
CA ASN A 208 1.51 9.52 -3.67
C ASN A 208 1.51 11.02 -4.03
N THR A 209 1.23 11.33 -5.29
CA THR A 209 1.27 12.71 -5.82
C THR A 209 0.27 13.61 -5.13
N TYR A 210 -0.95 13.12 -4.88
CA TYR A 210 -2.00 13.92 -4.22
C TYR A 210 -1.55 14.48 -2.86
N HIS A 211 -1.02 13.63 -2.00
CA HIS A 211 -0.60 14.02 -0.67
C HIS A 211 0.68 14.85 -0.69
N LEU A 212 1.64 14.54 -1.57
CA LEU A 212 2.88 15.30 -1.74
C LEU A 212 2.64 16.71 -2.28
N ALA A 213 1.73 16.86 -3.25
CA ALA A 213 1.31 18.14 -3.82
C ALA A 213 0.65 19.07 -2.80
N LEU A 214 0.00 18.50 -1.79
CA LEU A 214 -0.62 19.25 -0.70
C LEU A 214 0.34 19.55 0.44
N ARG A 215 1.19 18.58 0.82
CA ARG A 215 2.16 18.68 1.93
C ARG A 215 3.38 17.76 1.68
N PRO A 216 4.61 18.29 1.59
CA PRO A 216 4.97 19.68 1.85
C PRO A 216 4.51 20.66 0.74
N GLY A 217 4.28 20.16 -0.48
CA GLY A 217 3.96 20.96 -1.66
C GLY A 217 4.96 20.69 -2.79
N GLY A 218 4.55 20.95 -4.04
CA GLY A 218 5.38 20.66 -5.22
C GLY A 218 6.61 21.58 -5.31
N ASP A 219 6.39 22.87 -5.09
CA ASP A 219 7.42 23.91 -5.18
C ASP A 219 8.42 23.77 -4.01
N GLU A 220 7.94 23.41 -2.82
CA GLU A 220 8.77 23.09 -1.65
C GLU A 220 9.64 21.83 -1.88
N LEU A 221 9.09 20.78 -2.51
CA LEU A 221 9.90 19.60 -2.87
C LEU A 221 10.98 19.94 -3.90
N GLU A 222 10.70 20.84 -4.83
CA GLU A 222 11.68 21.34 -5.80
C GLU A 222 12.82 22.11 -5.10
N GLU A 223 12.51 22.95 -4.10
CA GLU A 223 13.51 23.64 -3.26
C GLU A 223 14.38 22.65 -2.45
N PHE A 224 13.80 21.57 -1.92
CA PHE A 224 14.56 20.47 -1.30
C PHE A 224 15.36 19.63 -2.32
N GLY A 225 15.21 19.89 -3.62
CA GLY A 225 15.91 19.21 -4.70
C GLY A 225 15.34 17.84 -5.04
N GLY A 226 14.02 17.69 -4.94
CA GLY A 226 13.25 16.49 -5.24
C GLY A 226 12.97 15.60 -4.03
N LEU A 227 11.97 14.73 -4.16
CA LEU A 227 11.52 13.84 -3.08
C LEU A 227 12.63 12.90 -2.60
N HIS A 228 13.47 12.38 -3.51
CA HIS A 228 14.62 11.54 -3.18
C HIS A 228 15.53 12.18 -2.12
N LYS A 229 15.84 13.48 -2.27
CA LYS A 229 16.63 14.23 -1.28
C LYS A 229 15.83 14.53 -0.02
N PHE A 230 14.59 15.03 -0.16
CA PHE A 230 13.73 15.37 0.96
C PHE A 230 13.54 14.20 1.94
N MET A 231 13.27 13.00 1.42
CA MET A 231 13.10 11.81 2.25
C MET A 231 14.39 11.03 2.50
N ASN A 232 15.53 11.40 1.90
CA ASN A 232 16.79 10.63 1.90
C ASN A 232 16.60 9.18 1.41
N TRP A 233 16.00 9.02 0.23
CA TRP A 233 15.84 7.74 -0.47
C TRP A 233 16.63 7.73 -1.77
N LYS A 234 17.56 6.77 -1.89
CA LYS A 234 18.58 6.73 -2.96
C LYS A 234 18.22 5.83 -4.13
N ARG A 235 17.18 5.00 -3.99
CA ARG A 235 16.69 4.07 -5.01
C ARG A 235 15.45 4.67 -5.69
N ASN A 236 14.78 3.92 -6.56
CA ASN A 236 13.75 4.50 -7.44
C ASN A 236 12.44 4.89 -6.74
N ILE A 237 11.70 5.80 -7.35
CA ILE A 237 10.33 6.17 -6.98
C ILE A 237 9.42 6.08 -8.21
N LEU A 238 8.22 5.52 -8.03
CA LEU A 238 7.08 5.71 -8.94
C LEU A 238 6.09 6.68 -8.31
N THR A 239 5.54 7.63 -9.06
CA THR A 239 4.44 8.49 -8.58
C THR A 239 3.13 8.19 -9.27
N ASP A 240 2.03 8.08 -8.50
CA ASP A 240 0.68 8.05 -9.09
C ASP A 240 0.28 9.43 -9.67
N SER A 241 -0.81 9.49 -10.44
CA SER A 241 -1.28 10.74 -11.05
C SER A 241 -1.93 11.71 -10.07
N GLY A 242 -2.25 11.23 -8.86
CA GLY A 242 -3.08 11.90 -7.85
C GLY A 242 -4.60 11.81 -8.09
N GLY A 243 -5.05 11.47 -9.31
CA GLY A 243 -6.47 11.50 -9.69
C GLY A 243 -7.36 10.55 -8.90
N PHE A 244 -6.93 9.29 -8.71
CA PHE A 244 -7.72 8.28 -8.00
C PHE A 244 -8.04 8.69 -6.54
N GLN A 245 -7.09 9.29 -5.83
CA GLN A 245 -7.27 9.74 -4.45
C GLN A 245 -8.23 10.93 -4.39
N MET A 246 -8.25 11.80 -5.40
CA MET A 246 -9.19 12.91 -5.47
C MET A 246 -10.64 12.42 -5.66
N VAL A 247 -10.86 11.43 -6.54
CA VAL A 247 -12.18 10.82 -6.77
C VAL A 247 -12.65 9.99 -5.57
N SER A 248 -11.75 9.27 -4.88
CA SER A 248 -12.11 8.39 -3.76
C SER A 248 -12.16 9.05 -2.38
N LEU A 249 -11.60 10.26 -2.21
CA LEU A 249 -11.63 11.01 -0.94
C LEU A 249 -12.58 12.21 -0.94
N SER A 250 -13.08 12.67 -2.10
CA SER A 250 -13.98 13.82 -2.20
C SER A 250 -15.39 13.39 -2.61
N GLU A 251 -16.36 13.51 -1.70
CA GLU A 251 -17.80 13.34 -2.02
C GLU A 251 -18.31 14.37 -3.05
N LEU A 252 -17.51 15.40 -3.36
CA LEU A 252 -17.78 16.49 -4.29
C LEU A 252 -16.63 16.62 -5.30
N CYS A 253 -16.51 15.62 -6.17
CA CYS A 253 -15.59 15.60 -7.30
C CYS A 253 -16.35 15.87 -8.61
N THR A 254 -15.89 16.82 -9.41
CA THR A 254 -16.43 17.15 -10.73
C THR A 254 -15.34 16.91 -11.78
N ILE A 255 -15.65 16.12 -12.81
CA ILE A 255 -14.71 15.79 -13.89
C ILE A 255 -15.21 16.47 -15.16
N SER A 256 -14.32 17.23 -15.81
CA SER A 256 -14.58 17.91 -17.09
C SER A 256 -13.53 17.47 -18.13
N GLU A 257 -13.52 18.08 -19.31
CA GLU A 257 -12.42 17.85 -20.26
C GLU A 257 -11.11 18.54 -19.81
N GLU A 258 -11.20 19.63 -19.03
CA GLU A 258 -10.05 20.38 -18.54
C GLU A 258 -9.23 19.58 -17.53
N GLY A 259 -9.91 18.90 -16.61
CA GLY A 259 -9.29 18.13 -15.51
C GLY A 259 -10.31 17.66 -14.47
N VAL A 260 -9.82 17.38 -13.28
CA VAL A 260 -10.58 16.97 -12.10
C VAL A 260 -10.63 18.13 -11.10
N VAL A 261 -11.83 18.59 -10.74
CA VAL A 261 -12.05 19.62 -9.70
C VAL A 261 -12.61 18.96 -8.45
N PHE A 262 -11.97 19.18 -7.31
CA PHE A 262 -12.36 18.55 -6.04
C PHE A 262 -12.06 19.50 -4.86
N LYS A 263 -12.59 19.20 -3.68
CA LYS A 263 -12.26 19.94 -2.46
C LYS A 263 -11.02 19.39 -1.76
N ASN A 264 -10.11 20.27 -1.36
CA ASN A 264 -9.01 19.96 -0.47
C ASN A 264 -9.52 19.36 0.86
N HIS A 265 -9.07 18.16 1.22
CA HIS A 265 -9.49 17.48 2.46
C HIS A 265 -8.98 18.17 3.75
N ILE A 266 -8.18 19.23 3.62
CA ILE A 266 -7.51 19.94 4.71
C ILE A 266 -8.25 21.23 5.09
N ASP A 267 -8.62 22.04 4.09
CA ASP A 267 -9.18 23.39 4.26
C ASP A 267 -10.44 23.65 3.40
N GLU A 268 -10.95 22.62 2.71
CA GLU A 268 -12.12 22.64 1.81
C GLU A 268 -12.02 23.54 0.57
N SER A 269 -10.86 24.16 0.30
CA SER A 269 -10.63 24.96 -0.91
C SER A 269 -10.77 24.11 -2.19
N PRO A 270 -11.29 24.67 -3.30
CA PRO A 270 -11.34 23.97 -4.57
C PRO A 270 -9.94 23.86 -5.18
N ILE A 271 -9.58 22.67 -5.64
CA ILE A 271 -8.33 22.40 -6.38
C ILE A 271 -8.71 21.77 -7.71
N THR A 272 -8.11 22.29 -8.78
CA THR A 272 -8.19 21.72 -10.13
C THR A 272 -6.90 20.98 -10.44
N LEU A 273 -6.98 19.68 -10.69
CA LEU A 273 -5.89 18.89 -11.25
C LEU A 273 -6.14 18.64 -12.74
N THR A 274 -5.38 19.32 -13.59
CA THR A 274 -5.33 19.03 -15.03
C THR A 274 -4.21 18.02 -15.32
N PRO A 275 -4.22 17.35 -16.49
CA PRO A 275 -3.09 16.58 -17.01
C PRO A 275 -1.75 17.32 -16.89
N GLU A 276 -1.69 18.59 -17.29
CA GLU A 276 -0.49 19.41 -17.24
C GLU A 276 0.00 19.63 -15.80
N ARG A 277 -0.91 19.97 -14.87
CA ARG A 277 -0.54 20.19 -13.47
C ARG A 277 -0.11 18.90 -12.78
N SER A 278 -0.74 17.76 -13.10
CA SER A 278 -0.32 16.44 -12.60
C SER A 278 1.11 16.10 -13.03
N ILE A 279 1.44 16.30 -14.32
CA ILE A 279 2.78 16.04 -14.83
C ILE A 279 3.80 17.04 -14.28
N GLN A 280 3.45 18.33 -14.18
CA GLN A 280 4.32 19.33 -13.56
C GLN A 280 4.70 18.95 -12.12
N ILE A 281 3.72 18.60 -11.29
CA ILE A 281 3.97 18.18 -9.89
C ILE A 281 4.88 16.94 -9.87
N GLN A 282 4.65 15.96 -10.74
CA GLN A 282 5.50 14.76 -10.82
C GLN A 282 6.92 15.09 -11.34
N ASN A 283 7.08 16.11 -12.19
CA ASN A 283 8.38 16.63 -12.60
C ASN A 283 9.09 17.35 -11.43
N GLN A 284 8.38 18.03 -10.54
CA GLN A 284 8.92 18.65 -9.32
C GLN A 284 9.31 17.60 -8.25
N ILE A 285 8.47 16.58 -8.06
CA ILE A 285 8.76 15.42 -7.17
C ILE A 285 10.04 14.70 -7.63
N GLY A 286 10.25 14.59 -8.94
CA GLY A 286 11.48 14.01 -9.53
C GLY A 286 11.55 12.48 -9.48
N ALA A 287 10.41 11.79 -9.54
CA ALA A 287 10.32 10.33 -9.54
C ALA A 287 10.73 9.69 -10.88
N ASP A 288 11.33 8.49 -10.86
CA ASP A 288 11.82 7.77 -12.04
C ASP A 288 10.71 7.29 -12.99
N ILE A 289 9.53 6.97 -12.45
CA ILE A 289 8.32 6.61 -13.21
C ILE A 289 7.19 7.53 -12.77
N ILE A 290 6.51 8.13 -13.74
CA ILE A 290 5.41 9.07 -13.51
C ILE A 290 4.15 8.55 -14.22
N MET A 291 2.99 8.63 -13.57
CA MET A 291 1.73 8.12 -14.12
C MET A 291 0.94 9.25 -14.78
N ALA A 292 0.39 8.98 -15.97
CA ALA A 292 -0.51 9.91 -16.66
C ALA A 292 -1.81 10.13 -15.86
N LEU A 293 -2.40 11.33 -15.95
CA LEU A 293 -3.72 11.57 -15.39
C LEU A 293 -4.80 10.92 -16.27
N ASP A 294 -5.72 10.21 -15.61
CA ASP A 294 -6.80 9.45 -16.21
C ASP A 294 -8.16 9.81 -15.60
N ASP A 295 -9.24 9.55 -16.34
CA ASP A 295 -10.60 9.70 -15.86
C ASP A 295 -11.08 8.38 -15.26
N VAL A 296 -11.05 8.26 -13.93
CA VAL A 296 -11.36 7.01 -13.24
C VAL A 296 -12.84 6.88 -12.94
N VAL A 297 -13.44 5.79 -13.45
CA VAL A 297 -14.76 5.29 -13.05
C VAL A 297 -14.57 4.02 -12.23
N THR A 298 -15.43 3.80 -11.23
CA THR A 298 -15.39 2.57 -10.42
C THR A 298 -15.70 1.34 -11.27
N ALA A 299 -14.97 0.25 -11.07
CA ALA A 299 -15.20 -1.04 -11.73
C ALA A 299 -16.57 -1.66 -11.40
N LEU A 300 -17.25 -1.14 -10.37
CA LEU A 300 -18.61 -1.53 -9.98
C LEU A 300 -19.72 -0.74 -10.70
N SER A 301 -19.38 0.19 -11.59
CA SER A 301 -20.36 0.95 -12.35
C SER A 301 -20.91 0.12 -13.52
N ASP A 302 -22.24 0.08 -13.61
CA ASP A 302 -23.03 -0.48 -14.70
C ASP A 302 -23.23 0.51 -15.87
N ASP A 303 -22.92 1.79 -15.66
CA ASP A 303 -22.97 2.85 -16.68
C ASP A 303 -21.80 2.71 -17.67
N ARG A 304 -22.00 1.85 -18.67
CA ARG A 304 -21.05 1.62 -19.77
C ARG A 304 -20.74 2.91 -20.55
N ASP A 305 -21.70 3.82 -20.71
CA ASP A 305 -21.51 5.06 -21.47
C ASP A 305 -20.59 6.03 -20.72
N ARG A 306 -20.74 6.14 -19.39
CA ARG A 306 -19.82 6.89 -18.53
C ARG A 306 -18.42 6.30 -18.53
N ILE A 307 -18.28 4.96 -18.56
CA ILE A 307 -16.99 4.26 -18.65
C ILE A 307 -16.34 4.49 -20.02
N GLN A 308 -17.11 4.44 -21.11
CA GLN A 308 -16.62 4.73 -22.45
C GLN A 308 -16.14 6.19 -22.54
N GLN A 309 -16.91 7.16 -22.05
CA GLN A 309 -16.48 8.57 -22.00
C GLN A 309 -15.20 8.78 -21.18
N ALA A 310 -15.02 8.04 -20.07
CA ALA A 310 -13.78 8.06 -19.27
C ALA A 310 -12.58 7.51 -20.03
N MET A 311 -12.76 6.39 -20.72
CA MET A 311 -11.74 5.77 -21.55
C MET A 311 -11.33 6.70 -22.71
N GLU A 312 -12.29 7.29 -23.42
CA GLU A 312 -12.05 8.27 -24.48
C GLU A 312 -11.36 9.55 -23.96
N ARG A 313 -11.76 10.05 -22.78
CA ARG A 313 -11.11 11.20 -22.12
C ARG A 313 -9.67 10.89 -21.72
N THR A 314 -9.42 9.69 -21.18
CA THR A 314 -8.07 9.22 -20.84
C THR A 314 -7.16 9.16 -22.07
N ILE A 315 -7.68 8.74 -23.24
CA ILE A 315 -6.94 8.77 -24.52
C ILE A 315 -6.60 10.21 -24.96
N ARG A 316 -7.45 11.21 -24.71
CA ARG A 316 -7.13 12.62 -25.02
C ARG A 316 -6.19 13.24 -23.98
N TRP A 317 -6.31 12.84 -22.72
CA TRP A 317 -5.49 13.35 -21.62
C TRP A 317 -4.04 12.86 -21.66
N ILE A 318 -3.76 11.67 -22.21
CA ILE A 318 -2.38 11.20 -22.34
C ILE A 318 -1.54 12.08 -23.30
N ASP A 319 -2.14 12.65 -24.36
CA ASP A 319 -1.42 13.56 -25.26
C ASP A 319 -1.03 14.87 -24.57
N ARG A 320 -1.92 15.37 -23.70
CA ARG A 320 -1.66 16.51 -22.82
C ARG A 320 -0.57 16.19 -21.81
N CYS A 321 -0.58 14.98 -21.24
CA CYS A 321 0.46 14.51 -20.32
C CYS A 321 1.84 14.45 -21.00
N PHE A 322 1.94 13.88 -22.22
CA PHE A 322 3.18 13.85 -22.98
C PHE A 322 3.66 15.26 -23.35
N SER A 323 2.75 16.15 -23.77
CA SER A 323 3.08 17.53 -24.12
C SER A 323 3.59 18.35 -22.93
N ALA A 324 3.12 18.05 -21.71
CA ALA A 324 3.54 18.72 -20.48
C ALA A 324 4.83 18.13 -19.87
N HIS A 325 5.30 16.96 -20.34
CA HIS A 325 6.41 16.26 -19.70
C HIS A 325 7.78 16.86 -20.08
N SER A 326 8.37 17.61 -19.14
CA SER A 326 9.61 18.36 -19.36
C SER A 326 10.92 17.57 -19.13
N ARG A 327 10.86 16.34 -18.61
CA ARG A 327 12.03 15.54 -18.16
C ARG A 327 12.12 14.12 -18.77
N PRO A 328 11.91 13.91 -20.09
CA PRO A 328 11.82 12.56 -20.70
C PRO A 328 13.12 11.74 -20.69
N HIS A 329 14.26 12.36 -20.35
CA HIS A 329 15.55 11.68 -20.17
C HIS A 329 15.84 11.29 -18.71
N GLU A 330 14.97 11.65 -17.78
CA GLU A 330 15.13 11.42 -16.33
C GLU A 330 13.90 10.75 -15.70
N GLN A 331 12.73 10.81 -16.34
CA GLN A 331 11.50 10.21 -15.84
C GLN A 331 10.75 9.51 -16.97
N ASN A 332 9.91 8.54 -16.61
CA ASN A 332 9.25 7.66 -17.55
C ASN A 332 7.73 7.75 -17.41
N LEU A 333 7.07 8.40 -18.35
CA LEU A 333 5.61 8.58 -18.35
C LEU A 333 4.89 7.29 -18.80
N PHE A 334 4.14 6.68 -17.89
CA PHE A 334 3.31 5.50 -18.15
C PHE A 334 1.84 5.90 -18.36
N PRO A 335 1.24 5.66 -19.54
CA PRO A 335 -0.21 5.68 -19.73
C PRO A 335 -0.92 4.57 -18.93
N ILE A 336 -2.19 4.82 -18.62
CA ILE A 336 -3.06 3.92 -17.87
C ILE A 336 -4.16 3.39 -18.79
N VAL A 337 -4.21 2.07 -18.98
CA VAL A 337 -5.31 1.39 -19.68
C VAL A 337 -6.57 1.49 -18.83
N GLN A 338 -7.62 2.04 -19.42
CA GLN A 338 -8.98 2.18 -18.86
C GLN A 338 -10.00 1.39 -19.69
N GLY A 339 -11.28 1.42 -19.29
CA GLY A 339 -12.37 0.67 -19.92
C GLY A 339 -13.19 -0.22 -18.96
N GLY A 340 -12.99 -0.08 -17.65
CA GLY A 340 -13.76 -0.83 -16.64
C GLY A 340 -13.62 -2.34 -16.80
N LEU A 341 -14.74 -3.07 -16.76
CA LEU A 341 -14.81 -4.52 -16.93
C LEU A 341 -15.23 -4.95 -18.35
N PHE A 342 -15.08 -4.06 -19.34
CA PHE A 342 -15.52 -4.28 -20.73
C PHE A 342 -14.31 -4.53 -21.65
N PRO A 343 -14.11 -5.77 -22.16
CA PRO A 343 -12.95 -6.11 -22.99
C PRO A 343 -12.83 -5.27 -24.28
N ASP A 344 -13.96 -4.94 -24.91
CA ASP A 344 -14.04 -4.07 -26.08
C ASP A 344 -13.53 -2.64 -25.82
N LEU A 345 -13.93 -2.05 -24.67
CA LEU A 345 -13.42 -0.74 -24.27
C LEU A 345 -11.93 -0.79 -23.87
N ARG A 346 -11.48 -1.89 -23.26
CA ARG A 346 -10.06 -2.14 -22.98
C ARG A 346 -9.24 -2.25 -24.26
N GLU A 347 -9.76 -2.90 -25.30
CA GLU A 347 -9.09 -3.05 -26.59
C GLU A 347 -8.93 -1.72 -27.33
N ILE A 348 -9.98 -0.90 -27.38
CA ILE A 348 -9.91 0.48 -27.91
C ILE A 348 -8.85 1.28 -27.15
N CYS A 349 -8.87 1.24 -25.81
CA CYS A 349 -7.90 1.95 -24.99
C CYS A 349 -6.46 1.51 -25.26
N ILE A 350 -6.19 0.20 -25.26
CA ILE A 350 -4.86 -0.36 -25.54
C ILE A 350 -4.40 0.05 -26.94
N ASN A 351 -5.23 -0.14 -27.96
CA ASN A 351 -4.90 0.15 -29.36
C ASN A 351 -4.57 1.63 -29.60
N GLU A 352 -5.20 2.56 -28.87
CA GLU A 352 -4.81 3.97 -28.91
C GLU A 352 -3.53 4.26 -28.11
N LEU A 353 -3.40 3.74 -26.88
CA LEU A 353 -2.25 4.02 -26.02
C LEU A 353 -0.93 3.47 -26.58
N VAL A 354 -0.94 2.31 -27.28
CA VAL A 354 0.30 1.73 -27.84
C VAL A 354 0.90 2.54 -28.99
N LYS A 355 0.10 3.37 -29.69
CA LYS A 355 0.59 4.24 -30.78
C LYS A 355 1.63 5.27 -30.33
N ARG A 356 1.74 5.51 -29.02
CA ARG A 356 2.61 6.51 -28.39
C ARG A 356 3.98 5.96 -27.95
N ASP A 357 4.23 4.65 -28.12
CA ASP A 357 5.47 3.94 -27.76
C ASP A 357 6.04 4.33 -26.37
N ALA A 358 5.15 4.38 -25.38
CA ALA A 358 5.48 4.77 -24.02
C ALA A 358 6.54 3.83 -23.40
N PRO A 359 7.37 4.30 -22.45
CA PRO A 359 8.37 3.46 -21.78
C PRO A 359 7.77 2.27 -21.02
N GLY A 360 6.50 2.33 -20.62
CA GLY A 360 5.75 1.24 -20.00
C GLY A 360 4.26 1.54 -19.90
N TYR A 361 3.47 0.56 -19.46
CA TYR A 361 2.00 0.64 -19.47
C TYR A 361 1.39 0.14 -18.17
N ALA A 362 0.43 0.88 -17.62
CA ALA A 362 -0.34 0.44 -16.46
C ALA A 362 -1.73 -0.09 -16.82
N ILE A 363 -2.26 -0.97 -15.98
CA ILE A 363 -3.62 -1.51 -16.03
C ILE A 363 -4.36 -0.89 -14.85
N GLY A 364 -5.20 0.11 -15.12
CA GLY A 364 -5.98 0.85 -14.14
C GLY A 364 -7.45 0.43 -14.07
N GLY A 365 -8.21 1.03 -13.16
CA GLY A 365 -9.65 0.77 -13.01
C GLY A 365 -9.97 -0.66 -12.55
N LEU A 366 -9.10 -1.26 -11.74
CA LEU A 366 -9.24 -2.57 -11.10
C LEU A 366 -8.91 -2.46 -9.60
N SER A 367 -9.17 -3.51 -8.82
CA SER A 367 -9.07 -3.54 -7.35
C SER A 367 -10.10 -2.64 -6.63
N GLY A 368 -11.24 -2.36 -7.27
CA GLY A 368 -12.33 -1.51 -6.77
C GLY A 368 -13.45 -2.25 -6.01
N GLY A 369 -13.43 -3.58 -6.02
CA GLY A 369 -14.42 -4.44 -5.36
C GLY A 369 -15.17 -5.38 -6.31
N GLU A 370 -14.76 -5.41 -7.58
CA GLU A 370 -15.27 -6.29 -8.62
C GLU A 370 -15.13 -7.79 -8.28
N SER A 371 -15.91 -8.63 -8.95
CA SER A 371 -15.80 -10.08 -8.76
C SER A 371 -14.42 -10.58 -9.21
N LYS A 372 -13.83 -11.50 -8.44
CA LYS A 372 -12.51 -12.04 -8.76
C LYS A 372 -12.46 -12.74 -10.12
N HIS A 373 -13.58 -13.27 -10.59
CA HIS A 373 -13.72 -13.87 -11.92
C HIS A 373 -13.51 -12.83 -13.04
N LEU A 374 -14.18 -11.68 -12.97
CA LEU A 374 -14.02 -10.60 -13.96
C LEU A 374 -12.64 -9.92 -13.83
N PHE A 375 -12.15 -9.73 -12.61
CA PHE A 375 -10.81 -9.16 -12.34
C PHE A 375 -9.71 -9.89 -13.13
N TRP A 376 -9.56 -11.20 -12.95
CA TRP A 376 -8.46 -11.93 -13.61
C TRP A 376 -8.63 -11.97 -15.13
N GLN A 377 -9.87 -12.00 -15.65
CA GLN A 377 -10.15 -11.95 -17.08
C GLN A 377 -9.69 -10.63 -17.70
N ILE A 378 -9.95 -9.49 -17.04
CA ILE A 378 -9.54 -8.17 -17.53
C ILE A 378 -8.02 -7.96 -17.38
N VAL A 379 -7.40 -8.46 -16.30
CA VAL A 379 -5.93 -8.48 -16.17
C VAL A 379 -5.31 -9.28 -17.31
N LYS A 380 -5.79 -10.53 -17.55
CA LYS A 380 -5.33 -11.38 -18.66
C LYS A 380 -5.47 -10.67 -20.00
N TYR A 381 -6.68 -10.20 -20.31
CA TYR A 381 -7.02 -9.60 -21.60
C TYR A 381 -6.14 -8.37 -21.90
N SER A 382 -5.90 -7.54 -20.89
CA SER A 382 -5.05 -6.35 -21.00
C SER A 382 -3.57 -6.73 -21.14
N ALA A 383 -3.07 -7.65 -20.30
CA ALA A 383 -1.67 -8.07 -20.33
C ALA A 383 -1.26 -8.78 -21.62
N GLU A 384 -2.18 -9.54 -22.26
CA GLU A 384 -1.96 -10.14 -23.59
C GLU A 384 -1.65 -9.12 -24.68
N ARG A 385 -2.35 -7.98 -24.67
CA ARG A 385 -2.36 -6.99 -25.76
C ARG A 385 -1.36 -5.85 -25.57
N LEU A 386 -0.82 -5.70 -24.36
CA LEU A 386 0.25 -4.73 -24.09
C LEU A 386 1.61 -5.22 -24.63
N PRO A 387 2.46 -4.32 -25.18
CA PRO A 387 3.74 -4.68 -25.80
C PRO A 387 4.61 -5.57 -24.90
N SER A 388 5.18 -6.63 -25.46
CA SER A 388 5.98 -7.62 -24.71
C SER A 388 7.33 -7.09 -24.24
N ASN A 389 7.89 -6.14 -25.00
CA ASN A 389 9.15 -5.42 -24.75
C ASN A 389 8.98 -4.21 -23.80
N LYS A 390 7.84 -4.07 -23.13
CA LYS A 390 7.56 -3.00 -22.17
C LYS A 390 7.03 -3.60 -20.86
N PRO A 391 7.28 -2.95 -19.70
CA PRO A 391 6.73 -3.40 -18.44
C PRO A 391 5.24 -3.13 -18.33
N ARG A 392 4.56 -3.99 -17.56
CA ARG A 392 3.12 -3.99 -17.32
C ARG A 392 2.86 -3.85 -15.82
N TYR A 393 2.21 -2.78 -15.41
CA TYR A 393 1.96 -2.42 -14.02
C TYR A 393 0.46 -2.55 -13.68
N CYS A 394 0.08 -3.49 -12.82
CA CYS A 394 -1.31 -3.60 -12.36
C CYS A 394 -1.49 -2.85 -11.03
N MET A 395 -2.27 -1.78 -11.07
CA MET A 395 -2.39 -0.81 -9.98
C MET A 395 -3.27 -1.36 -8.83
N GLY A 396 -2.88 -1.08 -7.59
CA GLY A 396 -3.65 -1.38 -6.37
C GLY A 396 -3.68 -2.84 -5.92
N VAL A 397 -3.07 -3.77 -6.66
CA VAL A 397 -3.05 -5.21 -6.35
C VAL A 397 -2.00 -5.54 -5.29
N GLY A 398 -2.39 -6.21 -4.21
CA GLY A 398 -1.46 -6.54 -3.13
C GLY A 398 -1.77 -7.75 -2.26
N PHE A 399 -2.83 -8.51 -2.55
CA PHE A 399 -3.07 -9.77 -1.84
C PHE A 399 -2.14 -10.85 -2.42
N PRO A 400 -1.46 -11.69 -1.60
CA PRO A 400 -0.45 -12.63 -2.09
C PRO A 400 -0.93 -13.55 -3.23
N VAL A 401 -2.15 -14.09 -3.13
CA VAL A 401 -2.78 -14.93 -4.17
C VAL A 401 -2.99 -14.15 -5.46
N ASP A 402 -3.41 -12.88 -5.38
CA ASP A 402 -3.61 -12.04 -6.56
C ASP A 402 -2.29 -11.77 -7.28
N LEU A 403 -1.22 -11.51 -6.53
CA LEU A 403 0.11 -11.22 -7.08
C LEU A 403 0.66 -12.42 -7.87
N VAL A 404 0.52 -13.63 -7.32
CA VAL A 404 0.93 -14.87 -7.97
C VAL A 404 0.12 -15.13 -9.25
N VAL A 405 -1.21 -15.00 -9.20
CA VAL A 405 -2.06 -15.18 -10.38
C VAL A 405 -1.80 -14.10 -11.44
N CYS A 406 -1.68 -12.83 -11.06
CA CYS A 406 -1.39 -11.76 -12.02
C CYS A 406 0.01 -11.89 -12.63
N THR A 407 0.98 -12.45 -11.91
CA THR A 407 2.32 -12.76 -12.45
C THR A 407 2.20 -13.85 -13.51
N ALA A 408 1.46 -14.93 -13.22
CA ALA A 408 1.17 -16.00 -14.17
C ALA A 408 0.42 -15.50 -15.43
N LEU A 409 -0.38 -14.45 -15.31
CA LEU A 409 -1.06 -13.78 -16.42
C LEU A 409 -0.19 -12.74 -17.17
N GLY A 410 1.00 -12.43 -16.67
CA GLY A 410 2.04 -11.67 -17.38
C GLY A 410 2.24 -10.20 -16.97
N VAL A 411 1.80 -9.81 -15.77
CA VAL A 411 2.09 -8.51 -15.14
C VAL A 411 3.47 -8.53 -14.46
N ASP A 412 4.19 -7.40 -14.45
CA ASP A 412 5.53 -7.28 -13.86
C ASP A 412 5.58 -6.44 -12.58
N MET A 413 4.68 -5.47 -12.43
CA MET A 413 4.75 -4.47 -11.34
C MET A 413 3.41 -4.38 -10.61
N TYR A 414 3.47 -4.17 -9.31
CA TYR A 414 2.33 -4.03 -8.41
C TYR A 414 2.59 -2.98 -7.36
N ASP A 415 1.53 -2.35 -6.84
CA ASP A 415 1.56 -1.55 -5.62
C ASP A 415 0.36 -1.89 -4.76
N CYS A 416 0.49 -1.77 -3.43
CA CYS A 416 -0.69 -1.71 -2.57
C CYS A 416 -0.38 -1.16 -1.19
N VAL A 417 -1.39 -0.53 -0.57
CA VAL A 417 -1.37 -0.25 0.87
C VAL A 417 -1.58 -1.49 1.75
N TYR A 418 -1.97 -2.65 1.18
CA TYR A 418 -2.35 -3.87 1.91
C TYR A 418 -1.37 -4.28 3.04
N PRO A 419 -0.06 -4.51 2.80
CA PRO A 419 0.87 -4.97 3.85
C PRO A 419 0.97 -3.97 5.02
N THR A 420 1.10 -2.67 4.74
CA THR A 420 1.20 -1.63 5.80
C THR A 420 -0.13 -1.39 6.50
N ARG A 421 -1.25 -1.47 5.76
CA ARG A 421 -2.61 -1.27 6.30
C ARG A 421 -2.99 -2.40 7.23
N THR A 422 -2.79 -3.65 6.82
CA THR A 422 -3.15 -4.83 7.61
C THR A 422 -2.23 -4.99 8.84
N ALA A 423 -0.95 -4.60 8.73
CA ALA A 423 -0.03 -4.54 9.86
C ALA A 423 -0.52 -3.65 11.01
N ARG A 424 -1.05 -2.45 10.71
CA ARG A 424 -1.62 -1.54 11.72
C ARG A 424 -2.86 -2.10 12.40
N PHE A 425 -3.56 -3.06 11.80
CA PHE A 425 -4.65 -3.78 12.44
C PHE A 425 -4.19 -5.00 13.26
N GLY A 426 -2.90 -5.36 13.19
CA GLY A 426 -2.31 -6.50 13.88
C GLY A 426 -2.36 -7.81 13.09
N THR A 427 -2.41 -7.72 11.76
CA THR A 427 -2.36 -8.89 10.88
C THR A 427 -0.98 -8.99 10.23
N ALA A 428 -0.30 -10.10 10.43
CA ALA A 428 0.94 -10.44 9.74
C ALA A 428 0.68 -11.40 8.57
N LEU A 429 1.39 -11.21 7.46
CA LEU A 429 1.37 -12.11 6.30
C LEU A 429 2.34 -13.27 6.52
N VAL A 430 1.94 -14.49 6.22
CA VAL A 430 2.78 -15.69 6.33
C VAL A 430 2.52 -16.66 5.18
N GLU A 431 3.42 -17.62 4.95
CA GLU A 431 3.26 -18.60 3.85
C GLU A 431 1.96 -19.42 3.94
N SER A 432 1.42 -19.63 5.14
CA SER A 432 0.11 -20.27 5.38
C SER A 432 -1.06 -19.27 5.51
N GLY A 433 -0.95 -18.09 4.89
CA GLY A 433 -1.97 -17.05 4.85
C GLY A 433 -1.65 -15.86 5.75
N PHE A 434 -2.27 -15.78 6.93
CA PHE A 434 -2.07 -14.65 7.84
C PHE A 434 -2.24 -15.01 9.32
N LEU A 435 -1.51 -14.30 10.19
CA LEU A 435 -1.64 -14.38 11.65
C LEU A 435 -2.34 -13.12 12.18
N LYS A 436 -3.43 -13.30 12.93
CA LYS A 436 -4.11 -12.21 13.66
C LYS A 436 -3.46 -12.05 15.03
N LEU A 437 -2.32 -11.35 15.10
CA LEU A 437 -1.46 -11.27 16.29
C LEU A 437 -2.12 -10.67 17.55
N LYS A 438 -3.35 -10.12 17.45
CA LYS A 438 -4.21 -9.75 18.59
C LYS A 438 -4.96 -10.92 19.24
N SER A 439 -4.92 -12.11 18.64
CA SER A 439 -5.58 -13.31 19.15
C SER A 439 -4.86 -13.83 20.40
N ALA A 440 -5.63 -14.27 21.40
CA ALA A 440 -5.11 -14.77 22.68
C ALA A 440 -4.20 -16.01 22.52
N GLU A 441 -4.31 -16.73 21.41
CA GLU A 441 -3.41 -17.86 21.08
C GLU A 441 -1.93 -17.44 21.02
N PHE A 442 -1.64 -16.16 20.81
CA PHE A 442 -0.28 -15.63 20.73
C PHE A 442 0.27 -15.12 22.07
N GLU A 443 -0.52 -15.04 23.15
CA GLU A 443 -0.11 -14.52 24.48
C GLU A 443 1.16 -15.18 25.04
N SER A 444 1.39 -16.46 24.72
CA SER A 444 2.57 -17.24 25.11
C SER A 444 3.26 -17.92 23.93
N ASP A 445 3.08 -17.40 22.71
CA ASP A 445 3.79 -17.91 21.53
C ASP A 445 5.17 -17.24 21.39
N TYR A 446 6.21 -17.92 21.86
CA TYR A 446 7.59 -17.43 21.83
C TYR A 446 8.29 -17.57 20.46
N ARG A 447 7.62 -18.06 19.42
CA ARG A 447 8.16 -18.12 18.06
C ARG A 447 8.25 -16.74 17.41
N PRO A 448 9.10 -16.53 16.40
CA PRO A 448 9.02 -15.36 15.51
C PRO A 448 7.67 -15.31 14.76
N ILE A 449 7.35 -14.21 14.09
CA ILE A 449 6.14 -14.14 13.24
C ILE A 449 6.13 -15.30 12.23
N GLU A 450 7.27 -15.58 11.61
CA GLU A 450 7.45 -16.67 10.65
C GLU A 450 8.84 -17.28 10.81
N GLU A 451 8.91 -18.61 10.90
CA GLU A 451 10.18 -19.33 11.00
C GLU A 451 10.95 -19.22 9.67
N GLY A 452 12.27 -19.09 9.75
CA GLY A 452 13.13 -18.89 8.57
C GLY A 452 13.00 -17.51 7.91
N CYS A 453 12.16 -16.59 8.41
CA CYS A 453 12.08 -15.24 7.90
C CYS A 453 13.26 -14.37 8.40
N ASP A 454 14.12 -13.95 7.49
CA ASP A 454 15.34 -13.18 7.80
C ASP A 454 15.11 -11.71 8.22
N CYS A 455 13.86 -11.23 8.27
CA CYS A 455 13.56 -9.83 8.55
C CYS A 455 13.87 -9.45 10.03
N PRO A 456 14.23 -8.19 10.34
CA PRO A 456 14.61 -7.81 11.71
C PRO A 456 13.50 -8.05 12.75
N ALA A 457 12.22 -7.97 12.34
CA ALA A 457 11.10 -8.32 13.20
C ALA A 457 11.11 -9.80 13.63
N CYS A 458 11.38 -10.73 12.72
CA CYS A 458 11.48 -12.16 13.03
C CYS A 458 12.78 -12.54 13.73
N LYS A 459 13.90 -11.86 13.44
CA LYS A 459 15.19 -12.15 14.09
C LYS A 459 15.28 -11.78 15.57
N HIS A 460 14.43 -10.86 16.04
CA HIS A 460 14.61 -10.23 17.36
C HIS A 460 13.35 -10.20 18.23
N TYR A 461 12.16 -10.54 17.71
CA TYR A 461 10.91 -10.41 18.44
C TYR A 461 10.00 -11.64 18.29
N THR A 462 9.34 -11.99 19.38
CA THR A 462 8.38 -13.10 19.43
C THR A 462 6.96 -12.63 19.12
N ARG A 463 6.09 -13.56 18.73
CA ARG A 463 4.65 -13.32 18.57
C ARG A 463 4.02 -12.84 19.88
N ALA A 464 4.42 -13.38 21.03
CA ALA A 464 3.97 -12.93 22.35
C ALA A 464 4.33 -11.47 22.66
N TYR A 465 5.55 -11.04 22.35
CA TYR A 465 5.95 -9.64 22.52
C TYR A 465 5.12 -8.70 21.62
N ILE A 466 4.90 -9.10 20.36
CA ILE A 466 4.10 -8.31 19.43
C ILE A 466 2.63 -8.32 19.85
N HIS A 467 2.08 -9.44 20.30
CA HIS A 467 0.73 -9.59 20.84
C HIS A 467 0.47 -8.61 21.98
N GLU A 468 1.37 -8.57 22.98
CA GLU A 468 1.19 -7.69 24.13
C GLU A 468 1.16 -6.21 23.71
N LEU A 469 1.92 -5.82 22.68
CA LEU A 469 2.02 -4.43 22.26
C LEU A 469 1.05 -4.01 21.13
N ILE A 470 0.51 -4.93 20.33
CA ILE A 470 -0.15 -4.60 19.05
C ILE A 470 -1.50 -3.88 19.22
N GLY A 471 -1.51 -2.58 18.91
CA GLY A 471 -2.66 -1.70 19.11
C GLY A 471 -2.66 -0.99 20.47
N LYS A 472 -1.68 -1.27 21.33
CA LYS A 472 -1.32 -0.44 22.49
C LYS A 472 -0.19 0.52 22.12
N GLU A 473 0.87 -0.01 21.49
CA GLU A 473 2.07 0.73 21.10
C GLU A 473 2.31 0.76 19.58
N ALA A 474 2.93 1.85 19.12
CA ALA A 474 3.24 2.05 17.69
C ALA A 474 4.32 1.08 17.18
N SER A 475 5.29 0.72 18.03
CA SER A 475 6.42 -0.16 17.72
C SER A 475 5.98 -1.52 17.16
N ALA A 476 4.96 -2.15 17.75
CA ALA A 476 4.41 -3.40 17.24
C ALA A 476 3.88 -3.29 15.82
N SER A 477 3.18 -2.19 15.49
CA SER A 477 2.71 -1.95 14.12
C SER A 477 3.84 -1.71 13.12
N ILE A 478 4.97 -1.15 13.57
CA ILE A 478 6.19 -0.99 12.78
C ILE A 478 6.83 -2.35 12.49
N LEU A 479 6.99 -3.21 13.50
CA LEU A 479 7.54 -4.57 13.36
C LEU A 479 6.71 -5.41 12.38
N VAL A 480 5.38 -5.40 12.51
CA VAL A 480 4.49 -6.12 11.58
C VAL A 480 4.50 -5.49 10.19
N THR A 481 4.70 -4.17 10.06
CA THR A 481 4.84 -3.52 8.75
C THR A 481 6.15 -3.92 8.06
N GLN A 482 7.26 -3.97 8.81
CA GLN A 482 8.56 -4.42 8.34
C GLN A 482 8.48 -5.88 7.84
N HIS A 483 7.86 -6.76 8.63
CA HIS A 483 7.62 -8.15 8.24
C HIS A 483 6.74 -8.28 7.00
N ASN A 484 5.60 -7.59 6.95
CA ASN A 484 4.68 -7.69 5.82
C ASN A 484 5.28 -7.19 4.50
N ILE A 485 6.18 -6.19 4.54
CA ILE A 485 6.93 -5.77 3.34
C ILE A 485 8.02 -6.79 2.99
N ALA A 486 8.76 -7.31 3.98
CA ALA A 486 9.74 -8.38 3.77
C ALA A 486 9.11 -9.61 3.09
N TYR A 487 7.92 -10.02 3.54
CA TYR A 487 7.13 -11.11 2.96
C TYR A 487 6.82 -10.84 1.47
N GLN A 488 6.28 -9.67 1.14
CA GLN A 488 5.93 -9.33 -0.25
C GLN A 488 7.15 -9.28 -1.16
N LEU A 489 8.26 -8.68 -0.71
CA LEU A 489 9.51 -8.63 -1.47
C LEU A 489 10.15 -10.03 -1.64
N ARG A 490 10.05 -10.90 -0.63
CA ARG A 490 10.47 -12.30 -0.72
C ARG A 490 9.60 -13.09 -1.70
N LEU A 491 8.27 -12.90 -1.67
CA LEU A 491 7.34 -13.51 -2.63
C LEU A 491 7.71 -13.15 -4.07
N MET A 492 8.01 -11.87 -4.34
CA MET A 492 8.46 -11.41 -5.65
C MET A 492 9.77 -12.07 -6.09
N ARG A 493 10.78 -12.11 -5.21
CA ARG A 493 12.09 -12.74 -5.49
C ARG A 493 11.94 -14.24 -5.77
N ASN A 494 11.11 -14.95 -5.01
CA ASN A 494 10.88 -16.38 -5.19
C ASN A 494 10.17 -16.66 -6.53
N MET A 495 9.15 -15.87 -6.89
CA MET A 495 8.52 -15.96 -8.22
C MET A 495 9.53 -15.71 -9.34
N ARG A 496 10.35 -14.65 -9.23
CA ARG A 496 11.37 -14.32 -10.23
C ARG A 496 12.36 -15.47 -10.44
N ASN A 497 12.87 -16.06 -9.36
CA ASN A 497 13.81 -17.17 -9.44
C ASN A 497 13.15 -18.39 -10.09
N ALA A 498 11.93 -18.75 -9.68
CA ALA A 498 11.22 -19.87 -10.29
C ALA A 498 10.89 -19.67 -11.79
N ILE A 499 10.71 -18.43 -12.26
CA ILE A 499 10.59 -18.13 -13.70
C ILE A 499 11.92 -18.34 -14.43
N ILE A 500 13.04 -17.94 -13.83
CA ILE A 500 14.39 -18.12 -14.40
C ILE A 500 14.79 -19.60 -14.44
N ASP A 501 14.50 -20.32 -13.36
CA ASP A 501 14.84 -21.74 -13.21
C ASP A 501 13.86 -22.67 -13.97
N GLY A 502 12.83 -22.12 -14.62
CA GLY A 502 11.79 -22.87 -15.34
C GLY A 502 10.80 -23.63 -14.45
N THR A 503 10.85 -23.45 -13.13
CA THR A 503 10.07 -24.16 -12.10
C THR A 503 8.84 -23.40 -11.61
N PHE A 504 8.45 -22.30 -12.28
CA PHE A 504 7.33 -21.45 -11.87
C PHE A 504 6.01 -22.19 -11.59
N PRO A 505 5.58 -23.23 -12.34
CA PRO A 505 4.39 -24.01 -11.99
C PRO A 505 4.49 -24.71 -10.65
N ASP A 506 5.66 -25.26 -10.31
CA ASP A 506 5.88 -25.96 -9.03
C ASP A 506 5.91 -24.98 -7.87
N PHE A 507 6.50 -23.80 -8.08
CA PHE A 507 6.38 -22.68 -7.16
C PHE A 507 4.91 -22.30 -6.93
N VAL A 508 4.11 -22.15 -7.99
CA VAL A 508 2.68 -21.79 -7.87
C VAL A 508 1.89 -22.90 -7.15
N ARG A 509 2.11 -24.18 -7.49
CA ARG A 509 1.46 -25.31 -6.80
C ARG A 509 1.81 -25.34 -5.31
N THR A 510 3.08 -25.19 -4.96
CA THR A 510 3.55 -25.14 -3.56
C THR A 510 2.95 -23.95 -2.82
N PHE A 511 2.97 -22.75 -3.42
CA PHE A 511 2.37 -21.55 -2.84
C PHE A 511 0.86 -21.73 -2.58
N MET A 512 0.11 -22.24 -3.57
CA MET A 512 -1.33 -22.45 -3.42
C MET A 512 -1.64 -23.53 -2.38
N LEU A 513 -0.87 -24.61 -2.31
CA LEU A 513 -1.02 -25.64 -1.26
C LEU A 513 -0.74 -25.06 0.14
N ASN A 514 0.25 -24.18 0.29
CA ASN A 514 0.53 -23.53 1.58
C ASN A 514 -0.61 -22.59 1.99
N GLN A 515 -1.20 -21.84 1.06
CA GLN A 515 -2.35 -20.95 1.32
C GLN A 515 -3.68 -21.72 1.53
N TYR A 516 -3.83 -22.89 0.90
CA TYR A 516 -5.04 -23.73 0.92
C TYR A 516 -4.67 -25.22 1.17
N PRO A 517 -4.29 -25.61 2.40
CA PRO A 517 -3.75 -26.95 2.69
C PRO A 517 -4.73 -28.10 2.41
N ASN A 518 -6.04 -27.83 2.37
CA ASN A 518 -7.07 -28.82 2.08
C ASN A 518 -7.35 -28.96 0.57
N LYS A 519 -6.57 -28.30 -0.30
CA LYS A 519 -6.82 -28.13 -1.75
C LYS A 519 -8.19 -27.50 -2.08
N ASP A 520 -8.77 -26.74 -1.15
CA ASP A 520 -10.01 -25.97 -1.29
C ASP A 520 -9.78 -24.66 -2.08
N TYR A 521 -9.10 -24.77 -3.22
CA TYR A 521 -8.69 -23.63 -4.04
C TYR A 521 -9.92 -22.85 -4.55
N PRO A 522 -9.93 -21.50 -4.44
CA PRO A 522 -11.03 -20.70 -4.97
C PRO A 522 -11.17 -20.90 -6.48
N LYS A 523 -12.40 -21.14 -6.98
CA LYS A 523 -12.65 -21.43 -8.40
C LYS A 523 -11.99 -20.43 -9.36
N TRP A 524 -11.99 -19.13 -9.02
CA TRP A 524 -11.36 -18.11 -9.85
C TRP A 524 -9.83 -18.29 -9.99
N VAL A 525 -9.14 -18.82 -8.97
CA VAL A 525 -7.70 -19.13 -9.01
C VAL A 525 -7.46 -20.31 -9.96
N VAL A 526 -8.25 -21.38 -9.82
CA VAL A 526 -8.15 -22.57 -10.68
C VAL A 526 -8.39 -22.20 -12.15
N ASP A 527 -9.45 -21.43 -12.43
CA ASP A 527 -9.77 -20.99 -13.79
C ASP A 527 -8.67 -20.07 -14.35
N ALA A 528 -8.19 -19.08 -13.58
CA ALA A 528 -7.15 -18.15 -14.02
C ALA A 528 -5.79 -18.82 -14.26
N LEU A 529 -5.39 -19.76 -13.40
CA LEU A 529 -4.13 -20.51 -13.55
C LEU A 529 -4.19 -21.48 -14.74
N ARG A 530 -5.35 -22.09 -15.01
CA ARG A 530 -5.54 -22.91 -16.22
C ARG A 530 -5.32 -22.08 -17.49
N GLU A 531 -5.80 -20.84 -17.53
CA GLU A 531 -5.55 -19.89 -18.62
C GLU A 531 -4.10 -19.38 -18.69
N ALA A 532 -3.34 -19.54 -17.61
CA ALA A 532 -1.89 -19.37 -17.55
C ALA A 532 -1.10 -20.68 -17.80
N TYR A 533 -1.78 -21.78 -18.18
CA TYR A 533 -1.21 -23.12 -18.42
C TYR A 533 -0.67 -23.85 -17.17
N ILE A 534 -1.10 -23.46 -15.97
CA ILE A 534 -0.73 -24.09 -14.69
C ILE A 534 -1.93 -24.88 -14.15
N SER A 535 -1.79 -26.19 -13.96
CA SER A 535 -2.75 -26.97 -13.16
C SER A 535 -2.35 -26.99 -11.68
N LEU A 536 -3.34 -27.12 -10.80
CA LEU A 536 -3.17 -27.29 -9.35
C LEU A 536 -3.42 -28.73 -8.86
N ASP A 537 -3.72 -29.66 -9.77
CA ASP A 537 -3.96 -31.08 -9.47
C ASP A 537 -2.69 -31.77 -8.91
#